data_AF-A0A2T4Z2F2-F1
#
_entry.id   AF-A0A2T4Z2F2-F1
#
_cell.length_a   1.000
_cell.length_b   1.000
_cell.length_c   1.000
_cell.angle_alpha   90.00
_cell.angle_beta   90.00
_cell.angle_gamma   90.00
#
_symmetry.space_group_name_H-M   'P 1'
#
loop_
_entity.id
_entity.type
_entity.pdbx_description
1 polymer ?
#
loop_
_entity_poly.entity_id
_entity_poly.type
_entity_poly.pdbx_seq_one_letter_code
_entity_poly.pdbx_strand_id
1 'polypeptide(L)'
;MRRPASLDRRTLLAGLGASLVAGPAFAQRSYDSQSPSTFSGNEVLSAGHRFFGGTSRGLANLVERATQQWGRPSAYILGQEGSGAFVAGLRYGEGMLYTKGGGDSKVYWQGPSLGFDFGGDGARTMMLAYRVRDVSDLERRFIGIDGSAYLVGGLGMTALGADNMLVVPIRTGVGARLGVNGGYLKFTSRPTWNPF
;
A
#
# COMPACT_ATOMS: atom_id res chain seq x y z
N MET A 1 -43.65 -22.98 73.77
CA MET A 1 -42.40 -23.76 73.81
C MET A 1 -41.39 -23.15 72.83
N ARG A 2 -40.19 -22.83 73.33
CA ARG A 2 -38.87 -22.65 72.67
C ARG A 2 -38.72 -21.62 71.51
N ARG A 3 -38.10 -20.46 71.82
CA ARG A 3 -37.06 -19.82 70.96
C ARG A 3 -35.74 -20.64 71.11
N PRO A 4 -34.67 -20.52 70.29
CA PRO A 4 -34.29 -19.54 69.24
C PRO A 4 -33.73 -20.21 67.94
N ALA A 5 -33.29 -19.50 66.89
CA ALA A 5 -31.90 -19.08 66.70
C ALA A 5 -31.79 -18.00 65.60
N SER A 6 -31.08 -16.92 65.94
CA SER A 6 -30.57 -15.89 65.04
C SER A 6 -29.44 -16.44 64.17
N LEU A 7 -29.51 -16.23 62.85
CA LEU A 7 -28.36 -16.39 61.96
C LEU A 7 -27.96 -15.01 61.44
N ASP A 8 -26.78 -14.62 61.88
CA ASP A 8 -26.05 -13.39 61.62
C ASP A 8 -25.80 -13.24 60.11
N ARG A 9 -26.34 -12.19 59.48
CA ARG A 9 -26.13 -11.89 58.04
C ARG A 9 -24.82 -11.15 57.82
N ARG A 10 -23.73 -11.68 58.36
CA ARG A 10 -22.38 -11.17 58.08
C ARG A 10 -21.55 -12.27 57.45
N THR A 11 -21.07 -11.96 56.24
CA THR A 11 -19.92 -12.57 55.53
C THR A 11 -20.25 -13.60 54.45
N LEU A 12 -20.40 -13.13 53.20
CA LEU A 12 -19.83 -13.76 51.99
C LEU A 12 -19.50 -12.59 51.03
N LEU A 13 -18.27 -12.05 51.09
CA LEU A 13 -17.14 -12.38 50.23
C LEU A 13 -17.38 -12.09 48.74
N ALA A 14 -16.78 -10.98 48.31
CA ALA A 14 -15.92 -10.80 47.13
C ALA A 14 -16.22 -11.60 45.85
N GLY A 15 -16.45 -10.87 44.76
CA GLY A 15 -16.43 -11.40 43.40
C GLY A 15 -16.39 -10.28 42.35
N LEU A 16 -15.28 -9.53 42.32
CA LEU A 16 -14.93 -8.65 41.21
C LEU A 16 -14.73 -9.50 39.95
N GLY A 17 -15.50 -9.20 38.91
CA GLY A 17 -15.38 -9.85 37.60
C GLY A 17 -15.61 -8.86 36.46
N ALA A 18 -14.87 -7.76 36.43
CA ALA A 18 -14.80 -6.89 35.26
C ALA A 18 -13.76 -7.46 34.30
N SER A 19 -14.21 -8.31 33.38
CA SER A 19 -13.40 -8.85 32.29
C SER A 19 -13.10 -7.72 31.29
N LEU A 20 -11.95 -7.05 31.44
CA LEU A 20 -11.42 -6.14 30.43
C LEU A 20 -10.91 -7.01 29.25
N VAL A 21 -11.71 -7.12 28.20
CA VAL A 21 -11.22 -7.60 26.90
C VAL A 21 -10.33 -6.51 26.33
N ALA A 22 -9.03 -6.58 26.63
CA ALA A 22 -8.01 -5.79 25.99
C ALA A 22 -7.84 -6.29 24.55
N GLY A 23 -8.66 -5.77 23.62
CA GLY A 23 -8.39 -5.87 22.20
C GLY A 23 -7.06 -5.17 21.87
N PRO A 24 -6.32 -5.62 20.84
CA PRO A 24 -5.10 -4.94 20.44
C PRO A 24 -5.44 -3.51 20.02
N ALA A 25 -4.99 -2.55 20.83
CA ALA A 25 -5.02 -1.15 20.47
C ALA A 25 -4.01 -0.97 19.32
N PHE A 26 -4.49 -1.03 18.08
CA PHE A 26 -3.74 -0.45 16.97
C PHE A 26 -3.57 1.02 17.30
N ALA A 27 -2.35 1.41 17.62
CA ALA A 27 -2.02 2.80 17.88
C ALA A 27 -2.46 3.63 16.67
N GLN A 28 -3.56 4.37 16.83
CA GLN A 28 -4.02 5.35 15.86
C GLN A 28 -2.96 6.46 15.88
N ARG A 29 -1.92 6.29 15.04
CA ARG A 29 -0.87 7.28 14.87
C ARG A 29 -1.56 8.55 14.37
N SER A 30 -1.73 9.53 15.25
CA SER A 30 -2.33 10.81 14.94
C SER A 30 -1.60 11.41 13.74
N TYR A 31 -2.32 11.60 12.64
CA TYR A 31 -1.79 12.20 11.41
C TYR A 31 -1.68 13.74 11.50
N ASP A 32 -2.02 14.34 12.65
CA ASP A 32 -1.67 15.73 12.99
C ASP A 32 -0.22 15.76 13.49
N SER A 33 0.75 16.41 12.83
CA SER A 33 0.75 17.87 12.63
C SER A 33 1.62 18.31 11.44
N GLN A 34 2.01 17.41 10.55
CA GLN A 34 2.82 17.77 9.39
C GLN A 34 2.54 16.83 8.22
N SER A 35 1.79 17.32 7.23
CA SER A 35 1.65 16.64 5.95
C SER A 35 3.05 16.27 5.44
N PRO A 36 3.28 15.01 5.02
CA PRO A 36 4.58 14.60 4.50
C PRO A 36 5.03 15.56 3.40
N SER A 37 6.32 15.90 3.38
CA SER A 37 6.87 16.64 2.26
C SER A 37 6.63 15.88 0.95
N THR A 38 6.49 16.61 -0.15
CA THR A 38 6.08 16.02 -1.43
C THR A 38 7.13 16.20 -2.51
N PHE A 39 7.24 15.22 -3.41
CA PHE A 39 8.01 15.33 -4.64
C PHE A 39 7.29 16.20 -5.67
N SER A 40 8.05 17.00 -6.41
CA SER A 40 7.56 17.72 -7.59
C SER A 40 7.37 16.77 -8.77
N GLY A 41 6.55 17.16 -9.75
CA GLY A 41 6.39 16.39 -10.99
C GLY A 41 7.73 16.14 -11.69
N ASN A 42 8.64 17.13 -11.68
CA ASN A 42 9.96 17.01 -12.31
C ASN A 42 10.86 15.98 -11.60
N GLU A 43 10.81 15.92 -10.26
CA GLU A 43 11.58 14.93 -9.49
C GLU A 43 11.11 13.51 -9.80
N VAL A 44 9.79 13.31 -9.80
CA VAL A 44 9.15 12.03 -10.14
C VAL A 44 9.46 11.63 -11.57
N LEU A 45 9.31 12.56 -12.52
CA LEU A 45 9.58 12.31 -13.94
C LEU A 45 11.06 11.94 -14.17
N SER A 46 11.98 12.65 -13.52
CA SER A 46 13.41 12.36 -13.60
C SER A 46 13.76 10.98 -13.03
N ALA A 47 13.16 10.60 -11.90
CA ALA A 47 13.33 9.26 -11.32
C ALA A 47 12.79 8.18 -12.27
N GLY A 48 11.59 8.38 -12.81
CA GLY A 48 10.96 7.44 -13.74
C GLY A 48 11.73 7.30 -15.06
N HIS A 49 12.27 8.38 -15.64
CA HIS A 49 13.11 8.29 -16.85
C HIS A 49 14.35 7.43 -16.64
N ARG A 50 15.07 7.64 -15.53
CA ARG A 50 16.22 6.81 -15.16
C ARG A 50 15.79 5.36 -14.94
N PHE A 51 14.67 5.17 -14.27
CA PHE A 51 14.20 3.85 -13.87
C PHE A 51 13.72 2.99 -15.05
N PHE A 52 12.94 3.57 -15.97
CA PHE A 52 12.42 2.89 -17.15
C PHE A 52 13.41 2.89 -18.33
N GLY A 53 14.57 3.54 -18.21
CA GLY A 53 15.60 3.56 -19.25
C GLY A 53 15.23 4.38 -20.49
N GLY A 54 14.34 5.38 -20.35
CA GLY A 54 13.92 6.20 -21.48
C GLY A 54 13.03 7.38 -21.11
N THR A 55 13.11 8.43 -21.93
CA THR A 55 12.28 9.64 -21.82
C THR A 55 10.99 9.44 -22.61
N SER A 56 9.88 9.11 -21.96
CA SER A 56 8.61 8.93 -22.66
C SER A 56 7.62 10.06 -22.34
N ARG A 57 7.06 10.65 -23.39
CA ARG A 57 5.93 11.60 -23.29
C ARG A 57 4.75 10.99 -22.51
N GLY A 58 4.58 9.66 -22.60
CA GLY A 58 3.56 8.93 -21.85
C GLY A 58 3.75 9.01 -20.34
N LEU A 59 4.99 8.86 -19.83
CA LEU A 59 5.26 9.00 -18.40
C LEU A 59 4.97 10.42 -17.90
N ALA A 60 5.37 11.44 -18.66
CA ALA A 60 5.06 12.83 -18.32
C ALA A 60 3.54 13.06 -18.21
N ASN A 61 2.77 12.59 -19.19
CA ASN A 61 1.31 12.67 -19.16
C ASN A 61 0.69 11.95 -17.96
N LEU A 62 1.21 10.78 -17.57
CA LEU A 62 0.74 10.03 -16.41
C LEU A 62 1.02 10.77 -15.10
N VAL A 63 2.26 11.27 -14.93
CA VAL A 63 2.64 12.02 -13.73
C VAL A 63 1.84 13.32 -13.63
N GLU A 64 1.65 14.02 -14.74
CA GLU A 64 0.81 15.22 -14.80
C GLU A 64 -0.64 14.89 -14.43
N ARG A 65 -1.23 13.85 -15.05
CA ARG A 65 -2.59 13.42 -14.74
C ARG A 65 -2.76 13.02 -13.27
N ALA A 66 -1.83 12.23 -12.73
CA ALA A 66 -1.84 11.85 -11.33
C ALA A 66 -1.68 13.07 -10.40
N THR A 67 -0.91 14.07 -10.83
CA THR A 67 -0.75 15.32 -10.09
C THR A 67 -2.03 16.16 -10.09
N GLN A 68 -2.71 16.25 -11.23
CA GLN A 68 -4.00 16.94 -11.34
C GLN A 68 -5.09 16.25 -10.51
N GLN A 69 -5.06 14.92 -10.42
CA GLN A 69 -6.12 14.14 -9.77
C GLN A 69 -5.92 13.98 -8.26
N TRP A 70 -4.67 13.81 -7.80
CA TRP A 70 -4.38 13.47 -6.40
C TRP A 70 -3.34 14.39 -5.74
N GLY A 71 -2.87 15.42 -6.44
CA GLY A 71 -1.84 16.34 -5.95
C GLY A 71 -0.43 15.74 -6.06
N ARG A 72 0.49 16.17 -5.20
CA ARG A 72 1.90 15.74 -5.28
C ARG A 72 2.16 14.51 -4.39
N PRO A 73 2.91 13.50 -4.86
CA PRO A 73 3.20 12.32 -4.05
C PRO A 73 4.19 12.64 -2.92
N SER A 74 4.00 12.02 -1.75
CA SER A 74 4.93 12.14 -0.62
C SER A 74 6.07 11.12 -0.68
N ALA A 75 5.85 10.04 -1.43
CA ALA A 75 6.81 8.98 -1.65
C ALA A 75 6.66 8.38 -3.05
N TYR A 76 7.68 7.67 -3.51
CA TYR A 76 7.56 6.81 -4.69
C TYR A 76 8.31 5.50 -4.47
N ILE A 77 7.88 4.45 -5.15
CA ILE A 77 8.51 3.13 -5.13
C ILE A 77 9.08 2.86 -6.50
N LEU A 78 10.33 2.39 -6.56
CA LEU A 78 10.94 1.85 -7.78
C LEU A 78 11.24 0.37 -7.54
N GLY A 79 10.73 -0.51 -8.39
CA GLY A 79 10.99 -1.94 -8.24
C GLY A 79 10.47 -2.80 -9.37
N GLN A 80 10.55 -4.10 -9.19
CA GLN A 80 10.30 -5.08 -10.24
C GLN A 80 9.27 -6.09 -9.78
N GLU A 81 8.41 -6.50 -10.70
CA GLU A 81 7.47 -7.62 -10.51
C GLU A 81 8.05 -8.82 -11.28
N GLY A 82 8.29 -9.92 -10.58
CA GLY A 82 9.02 -11.07 -11.14
C GLY A 82 8.22 -11.84 -12.20
N SER A 83 8.89 -12.33 -13.23
CA SER A 83 8.29 -13.08 -14.35
C SER A 83 7.82 -14.50 -14.01
N GLY A 84 8.35 -15.08 -12.92
CA GLY A 84 7.83 -16.31 -12.29
C GLY A 84 6.88 -16.06 -11.12
N ALA A 85 6.63 -14.79 -10.77
CA ALA A 85 5.76 -14.41 -9.66
C ALA A 85 4.27 -14.60 -9.98
N PHE A 86 3.96 -14.92 -11.24
CA PHE A 86 2.62 -15.23 -11.72
C PHE A 86 2.27 -16.71 -11.54
N VAL A 87 2.28 -17.17 -10.30
CA VAL A 87 1.77 -18.52 -9.95
C VAL A 87 0.29 -18.39 -9.60
N ALA A 88 -0.58 -19.13 -10.29
CA ALA A 88 -2.00 -19.24 -9.97
C ALA A 88 -2.77 -17.89 -9.92
N GLY A 89 -2.43 -16.92 -10.77
CA GLY A 89 -3.12 -15.63 -10.84
C GLY A 89 -2.72 -14.63 -9.75
N LEU A 90 -1.53 -14.79 -9.17
CA LEU A 90 -0.94 -13.83 -8.22
C LEU A 90 0.22 -13.08 -8.85
N ARG A 91 0.73 -12.04 -8.20
CA ARG A 91 1.98 -11.35 -8.53
C ARG A 91 2.75 -11.07 -7.26
N TYR A 92 4.08 -11.02 -7.38
CA TYR A 92 5.00 -10.63 -6.32
C TYR A 92 5.99 -9.65 -6.89
N GLY A 93 6.24 -8.57 -6.16
CA GLY A 93 7.25 -7.60 -6.50
C GLY A 93 8.03 -7.13 -5.29
N GLU A 94 9.17 -6.53 -5.59
CA GLU A 94 10.09 -5.95 -4.61
C GLU A 94 10.67 -4.65 -5.15
N GLY A 95 11.00 -3.75 -4.24
CA GLY A 95 11.55 -2.46 -4.60
C GLY A 95 12.02 -1.63 -3.42
N MET A 96 12.36 -0.39 -3.72
CA MET A 96 12.76 0.62 -2.76
C MET A 96 11.71 1.73 -2.70
N LEU A 97 11.21 2.00 -1.50
CA LEU A 97 10.42 3.16 -1.15
C LEU A 97 11.35 4.34 -0.89
N TYR A 98 11.13 5.44 -1.61
CA TYR A 98 11.80 6.72 -1.44
C TYR A 98 10.81 7.71 -0.84
N THR A 99 11.13 8.27 0.33
CA THR A 99 10.25 9.21 1.04
C THR A 99 10.90 10.59 1.06
N LYS A 100 10.13 11.66 0.87
CA LYS A 100 10.71 13.02 0.83
C LYS A 100 11.17 13.52 2.20
N GLY A 101 10.53 13.05 3.27
CA GLY A 101 10.78 13.46 4.65
C GLY A 101 11.48 12.39 5.49
N GLY A 102 11.97 11.31 4.89
CA GLY A 102 12.56 10.18 5.59
C GLY A 102 13.68 9.50 4.77
N GLY A 103 13.99 8.27 5.13
CA GLY A 103 15.00 7.45 4.45
C GLY A 103 14.38 6.49 3.42
N ASP A 104 15.27 5.82 2.70
CA ASP A 104 14.90 4.78 1.75
C ASP A 104 14.66 3.46 2.49
N SER A 105 13.64 2.69 2.07
CA SER A 105 13.30 1.41 2.71
C SER A 105 12.94 0.35 1.68
N LYS A 106 13.35 -0.90 1.94
CA LYS A 106 12.87 -2.03 1.14
C LYS A 106 11.37 -2.22 1.35
N VAL A 107 10.67 -2.51 0.26
CA VAL A 107 9.25 -2.83 0.28
C VAL A 107 8.97 -3.97 -0.69
N TYR A 108 8.10 -4.87 -0.26
CA TYR A 108 7.62 -6.00 -1.05
C TYR A 108 6.12 -5.84 -1.24
N TRP A 109 5.58 -6.38 -2.33
CA TRP A 109 4.14 -6.40 -2.54
C TRP A 109 3.66 -7.66 -3.21
N GLN A 110 2.40 -7.99 -2.94
CA GLN A 110 1.70 -9.12 -3.50
C GLN A 110 0.28 -8.70 -3.91
N GLY A 111 -0.30 -9.37 -4.90
CA GLY A 111 -1.69 -9.14 -5.27
C GLY A 111 -2.16 -10.10 -6.36
N PRO A 112 -3.43 -10.01 -6.79
CA PRO A 112 -3.89 -10.71 -7.96
C PRO A 112 -3.19 -10.20 -9.22
N SER A 113 -3.10 -11.08 -10.20
CA SER A 113 -2.65 -10.77 -11.55
C SER A 113 -3.66 -11.25 -12.58
N LEU A 114 -3.95 -10.39 -13.55
CA LEU A 114 -4.73 -10.71 -14.75
C LEU A 114 -3.85 -11.03 -15.97
N GLY A 115 -2.53 -11.03 -15.81
CA GLY A 115 -1.58 -11.10 -16.91
C GLY A 115 -0.50 -12.17 -16.76
N PHE A 116 -0.17 -12.75 -17.90
CA PHE A 116 1.02 -13.55 -18.16
C PHE A 116 2.11 -12.62 -18.72
N ASP A 117 2.63 -11.69 -17.91
CA ASP A 117 3.80 -10.90 -18.32
C ASP A 117 5.05 -11.80 -18.19
N PHE A 118 5.16 -12.77 -19.10
CA PHE A 118 6.34 -13.62 -19.24
C PHE A 118 7.42 -12.88 -20.02
N GLY A 119 8.45 -12.43 -19.31
CA GLY A 119 9.72 -11.97 -19.89
C GLY A 119 10.80 -12.14 -18.85
N GLY A 120 11.92 -12.79 -19.19
CA GLY A 120 12.95 -13.24 -18.23
C GLY A 120 13.47 -12.16 -17.25
N ASP A 121 13.33 -10.88 -17.60
CA ASP A 121 13.89 -9.75 -16.85
C ASP A 121 12.91 -9.07 -15.85
N GLY A 122 11.67 -9.56 -15.73
CA GLY A 122 10.65 -8.97 -14.85
C GLY A 122 10.10 -7.62 -15.34
N ALA A 123 8.91 -7.24 -14.86
CA ALA A 123 8.25 -6.00 -15.24
C ALA A 123 8.63 -4.86 -14.27
N ARG A 124 9.32 -3.83 -14.78
CA ARG A 124 9.61 -2.61 -14.00
C ARG A 124 8.31 -1.90 -13.64
N THR A 125 8.16 -1.58 -12.35
CA THR A 125 7.00 -0.88 -11.81
C THR A 125 7.47 0.30 -10.97
N MET A 126 6.96 1.49 -11.31
CA MET A 126 7.10 2.68 -10.49
C MET A 126 5.76 2.92 -9.79
N MET A 127 5.73 3.23 -8.49
CA MET A 127 4.48 3.58 -7.81
C MET A 127 4.58 4.96 -7.19
N LEU A 128 3.60 5.82 -7.42
CA LEU A 128 3.48 7.10 -6.70
C LEU A 128 2.67 6.85 -5.43
N ALA A 129 3.16 7.33 -4.28
CA ALA A 129 2.48 7.14 -3.01
C ALA A 129 2.17 8.47 -2.34
N TYR A 130 0.95 8.60 -1.82
CA TYR A 130 0.39 9.84 -1.29
C TYR A 130 -0.01 9.65 0.16
N ARG A 131 0.37 10.60 1.01
CA ARG A 131 0.12 10.58 2.46
C ARG A 131 0.81 9.39 3.16
N VAL A 132 1.90 8.90 2.56
CA VAL A 132 2.79 7.84 3.07
C VAL A 132 4.07 8.48 3.59
N ARG A 133 4.44 8.17 4.85
CA ARG A 133 5.64 8.68 5.52
C ARG A 133 6.81 7.71 5.51
N ASP A 134 6.51 6.42 5.64
CA ASP A 134 7.50 5.34 5.76
C ASP A 134 6.88 4.01 5.30
N VAL A 135 7.65 2.92 5.37
CA VAL A 135 7.16 1.59 4.96
C VAL A 135 6.03 1.07 5.86
N SER A 136 5.98 1.45 7.15
CA SER A 136 4.94 0.98 8.08
C SER A 136 3.56 1.53 7.73
N ASP A 137 3.48 2.73 7.14
CA ASP A 137 2.23 3.26 6.58
C ASP A 137 1.71 2.36 5.43
N LEU A 138 2.60 1.69 4.68
CA LEU A 138 2.25 0.80 3.57
C LEU A 138 1.85 -0.61 3.99
N GLU A 139 2.23 -1.12 5.18
CA GLU A 139 2.04 -2.53 5.60
C GLU A 139 0.57 -2.92 5.86
N ARG A 140 -0.23 -2.85 4.79
CA ARG A 140 -1.67 -3.07 4.72
C ARG A 140 -2.05 -3.43 3.29
N ARG A 141 -3.35 -3.63 3.05
CA ARG A 141 -3.89 -3.86 1.70
C ARG A 141 -4.45 -2.57 1.12
N PHE A 142 -4.01 -2.23 -0.07
CA PHE A 142 -4.54 -1.15 -0.89
C PHE A 142 -5.48 -1.73 -1.94
N ILE A 143 -6.71 -1.24 -2.00
CA ILE A 143 -7.76 -1.75 -2.90
C ILE A 143 -7.91 -0.80 -4.09
N GLY A 144 -8.09 -1.37 -5.29
CA GLY A 144 -8.30 -0.62 -6.52
C GLY A 144 -9.49 0.34 -6.42
N ILE A 145 -9.31 1.53 -6.97
CA ILE A 145 -10.34 2.55 -7.11
C ILE A 145 -10.95 2.43 -8.50
N ASP A 146 -12.26 2.22 -8.57
CA ASP A 146 -12.99 2.09 -9.82
C ASP A 146 -12.80 3.33 -10.71
N GLY A 147 -12.62 3.10 -12.02
CA GLY A 147 -12.44 4.18 -13.00
C GLY A 147 -11.13 4.97 -12.91
N SER A 148 -10.18 4.58 -12.04
CA SER A 148 -8.86 5.23 -11.92
C SER A 148 -7.85 4.83 -13.01
N ALA A 149 -8.23 3.86 -13.82
CA ALA A 149 -7.60 3.44 -15.06
C ALA A 149 -7.14 4.59 -15.95
N TYR A 150 -5.88 4.59 -16.37
CA TYR A 150 -5.46 5.43 -17.48
C TYR A 150 -4.28 4.81 -18.25
N LEU A 151 -4.35 4.84 -19.58
CA LEU A 151 -3.33 4.28 -20.49
C LEU A 151 -2.92 5.34 -21.51
N VAL A 152 -1.62 5.56 -21.66
CA VAL A 152 -1.06 6.49 -22.66
C VAL A 152 0.31 6.02 -23.14
N GLY A 153 0.51 5.96 -24.45
CA GLY A 153 1.81 5.68 -25.05
C GLY A 153 2.45 4.34 -24.61
N GLY A 154 1.63 3.33 -24.30
CA GLY A 154 2.12 2.02 -23.81
C GLY A 154 2.51 2.00 -22.33
N LEU A 155 2.21 3.06 -21.57
CA LEU A 155 2.23 3.07 -20.11
C LEU A 155 0.82 3.10 -19.55
N GLY A 156 0.61 2.42 -18.42
CA GLY A 156 -0.67 2.34 -17.74
C GLY A 156 -0.54 2.65 -16.26
N MET A 157 -1.56 3.31 -15.70
CA MET A 157 -1.72 3.50 -14.26
C MET A 157 -3.10 3.08 -13.76
N THR A 158 -3.15 2.75 -12.48
CA THR A 158 -4.36 2.55 -11.67
C THR A 158 -4.12 3.17 -10.30
N ALA A 159 -5.17 3.53 -9.57
CA ALA A 159 -5.06 4.02 -8.21
C ALA A 159 -5.60 2.98 -7.23
N LEU A 160 -4.89 2.76 -6.13
CA LEU A 160 -5.32 1.92 -5.02
C LEU A 160 -5.32 2.72 -3.72
N GLY A 161 -6.37 2.57 -2.92
CA GLY A 161 -6.57 3.28 -1.66
C GLY A 161 -6.55 2.37 -0.44
N ALA A 162 -6.06 2.92 0.69
CA ALA A 162 -6.20 2.34 2.02
C ALA A 162 -6.27 3.49 3.04
N ASP A 163 -7.26 3.51 3.91
CA ASP A 163 -7.53 4.64 4.81
C ASP A 163 -7.52 5.99 4.06
N ASN A 164 -6.66 6.91 4.49
CA ASN A 164 -6.35 8.17 3.84
C ASN A 164 -5.03 8.10 3.05
N MET A 165 -4.66 6.97 2.46
CA MET A 165 -3.46 6.84 1.63
C MET A 165 -3.81 6.37 0.23
N LEU A 166 -2.93 6.69 -0.71
CA LEU A 166 -3.09 6.28 -2.10
C LEU A 166 -1.75 5.76 -2.64
N VAL A 167 -1.81 4.71 -3.44
CA VAL A 167 -0.70 4.22 -4.25
C VAL A 167 -1.15 4.14 -5.71
N VAL A 168 -0.35 4.67 -6.61
CA VAL A 168 -0.62 4.71 -8.06
C VAL A 168 0.51 4.01 -8.80
N PRO A 169 0.39 2.69 -9.07
CA PRO A 169 1.36 1.96 -9.87
C PRO A 169 1.31 2.38 -11.33
N ILE A 170 2.48 2.62 -11.91
CA ILE A 170 2.77 2.95 -13.30
C ILE A 170 3.63 1.82 -13.89
N ARG A 171 3.17 1.22 -14.99
CA ARG A 171 3.82 0.09 -15.67
C ARG A 171 3.99 0.38 -17.16
N THR A 172 4.99 -0.23 -17.79
CA THR A 172 5.24 -0.18 -19.23
C THR A 172 4.84 -1.49 -19.91
N GLY A 173 4.59 -1.47 -21.22
CA GLY A 173 4.51 -2.69 -22.03
C GLY A 173 3.17 -3.41 -21.97
N VAL A 174 3.19 -4.75 -21.94
CA VAL A 174 1.99 -5.61 -21.95
C VAL A 174 1.18 -5.45 -20.66
N GLY A 175 1.84 -5.29 -19.51
CA GLY A 175 1.21 -4.99 -18.22
C GLY A 175 0.45 -3.66 -18.16
N ALA A 176 0.66 -2.75 -19.12
CA ALA A 176 -0.16 -1.56 -19.29
C ALA A 176 -1.49 -1.85 -20.02
N ARG A 177 -1.49 -2.84 -20.93
CA ARG A 177 -2.59 -3.15 -21.86
C ARG A 177 -3.59 -4.16 -21.29
N LEU A 178 -3.14 -5.06 -20.42
CA LEU A 178 -3.96 -6.11 -19.79
C LEU A 178 -4.88 -5.59 -18.67
N GLY A 179 -5.15 -4.28 -18.66
CA GLY A 179 -6.05 -3.65 -17.73
C GLY A 179 -5.37 -3.42 -16.39
N VAL A 180 -5.19 -2.14 -16.06
CA VAL A 180 -5.66 -1.54 -14.81
C VAL A 180 -6.15 -2.62 -13.83
N ASN A 181 -5.22 -3.18 -13.06
CA ASN A 181 -5.53 -4.29 -12.16
C ASN A 181 -6.51 -3.79 -11.09
N GLY A 182 -7.81 -3.98 -11.29
CA GLY A 182 -8.90 -3.69 -10.35
C GLY A 182 -8.92 -4.71 -9.20
N GLY A 183 -7.77 -4.92 -8.57
CA GLY A 183 -7.58 -5.83 -7.45
C GLY A 183 -6.99 -5.11 -6.25
N TYR A 184 -6.18 -5.80 -5.46
CA TYR A 184 -5.48 -5.21 -4.32
C TYR A 184 -3.96 -5.33 -4.45
N LEU A 185 -3.25 -4.56 -3.65
CA LEU A 185 -1.84 -4.79 -3.34
C LEU A 185 -1.68 -4.86 -1.82
N LYS A 186 -1.14 -5.96 -1.33
CA LYS A 186 -0.64 -6.08 0.02
C LYS A 186 0.83 -5.68 0.01
N PHE A 187 1.24 -4.75 0.85
CA PHE A 187 2.66 -4.43 1.02
C PHE A 187 3.19 -4.99 2.33
N THR A 188 4.47 -5.33 2.34
CA THR A 188 5.19 -5.87 3.50
C THR A 188 6.63 -5.35 3.54
N SER A 189 7.20 -5.19 4.73
CA SER A 189 8.64 -4.89 4.90
C SER A 189 9.55 -6.10 4.66
N ARG A 190 9.00 -7.31 4.65
CA ARG A 190 9.71 -8.57 4.39
C ARG A 190 9.05 -9.36 3.26
N PRO A 191 9.81 -10.15 2.47
CA PRO A 191 9.23 -10.96 1.42
C PRO A 191 8.31 -12.03 2.03
N THR A 192 7.16 -12.26 1.39
CA THR A 192 6.22 -13.31 1.80
C THR A 192 5.50 -13.90 0.59
N TRP A 193 5.21 -15.20 0.66
CA TRP A 193 4.37 -15.90 -0.29
C TRP A 193 2.88 -15.78 0.01
N ASN A 194 2.50 -15.30 1.20
CA ASN A 194 1.09 -15.15 1.57
C ASN A 194 0.56 -13.77 1.11
N PRO A 195 -0.32 -13.71 0.08
CA PRO A 195 -0.86 -12.45 -0.42
C PRO A 195 -1.98 -11.89 0.46
N PHE A 196 -2.46 -12.66 1.45
CA PHE A 196 -3.52 -12.29 2.37
C PHE A 196 -2.94 -11.75 3.68
#